data_AF-A0A7S2NTQ1-F1
#
_entry.id   AF-A0A7S2NTQ1-F1
#
_cell.length_a   1.000
_cell.length_b   1.000
_cell.length_c   1.000
_cell.angle_alpha   90.00
_cell.angle_beta   90.00
_cell.angle_gamma   90.00
#
_symmetry.space_group_name_H-M   'P 1'
#
loop_
_entity.id
_entity.type
_entity.pdbx_description
1 polymer ?
#
loop_
_entity_poly.entity_id
_entity_poly.type
_entity_poly.pdbx_seq_one_letter_code
_entity_poly.pdbx_strand_id
1 'polypeptide(L)'
;MRRFAAPPVPAAVKESVQNLGNSVKSFSFSTYFEEKHFWNKANVGPFFLLLFFTPTIYRSFKDFYWTRQLRKLNTEEIISDRYEWLKLNMLKDEVEAELLKQVPPGGVQALQLGPA
;
A
#
# COMPACT_ATOMS: atom_id res chain seq x y z
N MET A 1 -11.09 21.17 -5.69
CA MET A 1 -9.75 20.77 -5.18
C MET A 1 -9.59 21.27 -3.75
N ARG A 2 -9.80 20.41 -2.73
CA ARG A 2 -9.58 20.78 -1.33
C ARG A 2 -8.09 20.65 -1.02
N ARG A 3 -7.38 21.77 -0.91
CA ARG A 3 -6.01 21.80 -0.39
C ARG A 3 -6.09 21.52 1.10
N PHE A 4 -5.61 20.37 1.55
CA PHE A 4 -5.36 20.13 2.96
C PHE A 4 -4.24 21.07 3.40
N ALA A 5 -4.61 22.16 4.09
CA ALA A 5 -3.63 23.01 4.77
C ALA A 5 -3.03 22.19 5.92
N ALA A 6 -1.75 21.85 5.83
CA ALA A 6 -1.04 21.24 6.94
C ALA A 6 -1.04 22.20 8.13
N PRO A 7 -1.26 21.71 9.37
CA PRO A 7 -1.14 22.56 10.56
C PRO A 7 0.28 23.15 10.65
N PRO A 8 0.44 24.37 11.17
CA PRO A 8 1.75 25.00 11.31
C PRO A 8 2.65 24.13 12.18
N VAL A 9 3.74 23.62 11.59
CA VAL A 9 4.75 22.87 12.34
C VAL A 9 5.39 23.84 13.33
N PRO A 10 5.43 23.52 14.64
CA PRO A 10 6.00 24.40 15.65
C PRO A 10 7.44 24.76 15.28
N ALA A 11 7.84 26.02 15.46
CA ALA A 11 9.19 26.50 15.13
C ALA A 11 10.30 25.64 15.78
N ALA A 12 10.07 25.15 17.00
CA ALA A 12 10.96 24.25 17.72
C ALA A 12 11.20 22.90 17.01
N VAL A 13 10.21 22.38 16.28
CA VAL A 13 10.33 21.14 15.48
C VAL A 13 11.12 21.42 14.20
N LYS A 14 10.95 22.61 13.61
CA LYS A 14 11.72 23.01 12.43
C LYS A 14 13.20 23.20 12.77
N GLU A 15 13.48 23.84 13.90
CA GLU A 15 14.85 24.04 14.41
C GLU A 15 15.51 22.71 14.79
N SER A 16 14.79 21.80 15.46
CA SER A 16 15.36 20.50 15.82
C SER A 16 15.66 19.62 14.61
N VAL A 17 14.82 19.64 13.57
CA VAL A 17 15.07 18.94 12.30
C VAL A 17 16.23 19.57 11.54
N GLN A 18 16.36 20.90 11.54
CA GLN A 18 17.49 21.58 10.93
C GLN A 18 18.80 21.27 11.66
N ASN A 19 18.79 21.29 12.99
CA ASN A 19 19.95 20.96 13.82
C ASN A 19 20.36 19.50 13.65
N LEU A 20 19.41 18.57 13.65
CA LEU A 20 19.68 17.16 13.34
C LEU A 20 20.26 16.99 11.93
N GLY A 21 19.68 17.66 10.93
CA GLY A 21 20.16 17.64 9.55
C GLY A 21 21.59 18.18 9.41
N ASN A 22 21.94 19.23 10.15
CA ASN A 22 23.29 19.79 10.17
C ASN A 22 24.27 18.87 10.88
N SER A 23 23.89 18.27 12.02
CA SER A 23 24.72 17.28 12.72
C SER A 23 25.00 16.04 11.88
N VAL A 24 24.02 15.53 11.13
CA VAL A 24 24.20 14.39 10.22
C VAL A 24 25.11 14.75 9.04
N LYS A 25 25.04 15.98 8.51
CA LYS A 25 25.94 16.44 7.44
C LYS A 25 27.38 16.61 7.90
N SER A 26 27.59 17.00 9.16
CA SER A 26 28.93 17.11 9.74
C SER A 26 29.50 15.78 10.23
N PHE A 27 28.71 14.71 10.24
CA PHE A 27 29.14 13.41 10.74
C PHE A 27 30.00 12.69 9.70
N SER A 28 31.23 12.37 10.09
CA SER A 28 32.17 11.57 9.29
C SER A 28 32.24 10.15 9.82
N PHE A 29 31.80 9.18 9.01
CA PHE A 29 31.81 7.76 9.38
C PHE A 29 33.24 7.23 9.56
N SER A 30 34.16 7.62 8.68
CA SER A 30 35.56 7.17 8.74
C SER A 30 36.27 7.63 10.02
N THR A 31 35.98 8.87 10.47
CA THR A 31 36.56 9.43 11.69
C THR A 31 35.93 8.83 12.95
N TYR A 32 34.64 8.53 12.93
CA TYR A 32 33.95 7.91 14.07
C TYR A 32 34.39 6.45 14.31
N PHE A 33 34.59 5.68 13.24
CA PHE A 33 35.03 4.28 13.32
C PHE A 33 36.56 4.08 13.31
N GLU A 34 37.34 5.17 13.37
CA GLU A 34 38.78 5.07 13.56
C GLU A 34 39.08 4.48 14.95
N GLU A 35 39.87 3.41 15.03
CA GLU A 35 40.07 2.61 16.25
C GLU A 35 40.42 3.46 17.49
N LYS A 36 41.35 4.41 17.34
CA LYS A 36 41.77 5.30 18.44
C LYS A 36 40.64 6.22 18.91
N HIS A 37 39.78 6.65 18.00
CA HIS A 37 38.66 7.54 18.29
C HIS A 37 37.48 6.75 18.87
N PHE A 38 37.14 5.63 18.23
CA PHE A 38 36.02 4.76 18.59
C PHE A 38 36.14 4.21 20.01
N TRP A 39 37.32 3.73 20.41
CA TRP A 39 37.49 3.10 21.73
C TRP A 39 37.80 4.07 22.88
N ASN A 40 38.44 5.22 22.59
CA ASN A 40 38.92 6.13 23.65
C ASN A 40 38.13 7.43 23.80
N LYS A 41 37.43 7.89 22.76
CA LYS A 41 36.80 9.23 22.74
C LYS A 41 35.34 9.22 22.31
N ALA A 42 34.92 8.27 21.48
CA ALA A 42 33.56 8.19 20.99
C ALA A 42 32.60 7.60 22.02
N ASN A 43 31.35 8.06 22.00
CA ASN A 43 30.27 7.41 22.74
C ASN A 43 29.72 6.24 21.91
N VAL A 44 30.17 5.02 22.21
CA VAL A 44 29.79 3.78 21.51
C VAL A 44 28.47 3.17 21.99
N GLY A 45 27.93 3.63 23.11
CA GLY A 45 26.69 3.08 23.71
C GLY A 45 25.50 3.07 22.75
N PRO A 46 25.14 4.21 22.11
CA PRO A 46 24.06 4.27 21.13
C PRO A 46 24.29 3.36 19.91
N PHE A 47 25.54 3.16 19.48
CA PHE A 47 25.87 2.26 18.38
C PHE A 47 25.56 0.80 18.72
N PHE A 48 25.96 0.33 19.90
CA PHE A 48 25.63 -1.03 20.34
C PHE A 48 24.14 -1.22 20.64
N LEU A 49 23.46 -0.20 21.18
CA LEU A 49 22.00 -0.24 21.31
C LEU A 49 21.33 -0.39 19.94
N LEU A 50 21.75 0.39 18.94
CA LEU A 50 21.27 0.22 17.58
C LEU A 50 21.58 -1.17 17.03
N LEU A 51 22.77 -1.71 17.30
CA LEU A 51 23.14 -3.08 16.88
C LEU A 51 22.17 -4.11 17.47
N PHE A 52 21.88 -4.04 18.77
CA PHE A 52 20.91 -4.94 19.43
C PHE A 52 19.47 -4.73 18.95
N PHE A 53 19.07 -3.50 18.65
CA PHE A 53 17.74 -3.19 18.12
C PHE A 53 17.62 -3.36 16.61
N THR A 54 18.71 -3.67 15.88
CA THR A 54 18.71 -3.94 14.45
C THR A 54 17.60 -4.90 14.01
N PRO A 55 17.40 -6.08 14.65
CA PRO A 55 16.32 -6.98 14.28
C PRO A 55 14.93 -6.34 14.43
N THR A 56 14.71 -5.54 15.48
CA THR A 56 13.44 -4.84 15.72
C THR A 56 13.19 -3.76 14.68
N ILE A 57 14.21 -2.94 14.39
CA ILE A 57 14.14 -1.87 13.39
C ILE A 57 13.87 -2.48 12.00
N TYR A 58 14.61 -3.52 11.63
CA TYR A 58 14.45 -4.22 10.37
C TYR A 58 13.03 -4.81 10.22
N ARG A 59 12.51 -5.42 11.30
CA ARG A 59 11.14 -5.93 11.34
C ARG A 59 10.11 -4.82 11.13
N SER A 60 10.24 -3.69 11.84
CA SER A 60 9.34 -2.54 11.69
C SER A 60 9.31 -1.99 10.26
N PHE A 61 10.47 -1.86 9.61
CA PHE A 61 10.53 -1.43 8.21
C PHE A 61 9.86 -2.43 7.26
N LYS A 62 10.06 -3.73 7.50
CA LYS A 62 9.41 -4.79 6.72
C LYS A 62 7.90 -4.76 6.91
N ASP A 63 7.43 -4.67 8.15
CA ASP A 63 6.00 -4.61 8.48
C ASP A 63 5.33 -3.39 7.84
N PHE A 64 6.02 -2.25 7.80
CA PHE A 64 5.54 -1.05 7.12
C PHE A 64 5.43 -1.23 5.60
N TYR A 65 6.47 -1.81 4.98
CA TYR A 65 6.44 -2.14 3.55
C TYR A 65 5.29 -3.09 3.23
N TRP A 66 5.15 -4.16 4.03
CA TRP A 66 4.11 -5.17 3.86
C TRP A 66 2.71 -4.59 4.03
N THR A 67 2.51 -3.71 5.02
CA THR A 67 1.24 -3.01 5.23
C THR A 67 0.83 -2.19 4.01
N ARG A 68 1.79 -1.51 3.37
CA ARG A 68 1.52 -0.74 2.14
C ARG A 68 1.20 -1.67 0.97
N GLN A 69 1.94 -2.75 0.80
CA GLN A 69 1.70 -3.72 -0.27
C GLN A 69 0.36 -4.43 -0.12
N LEU A 70 0.01 -4.88 1.10
CA LEU A 70 -1.28 -5.52 1.36
C LEU A 70 -2.47 -4.61 1.05
N ARG A 71 -2.37 -3.31 1.35
CA ARG A 71 -3.43 -2.35 0.98
C ARG A 71 -3.59 -2.22 -0.53
N LYS A 72 -2.47 -2.20 -1.26
CA LYS A 72 -2.49 -2.15 -2.72
C LYS A 72 -3.09 -3.44 -3.28
N LEU A 73 -2.61 -4.59 -2.82
CA LEU A 73 -3.07 -5.91 -3.25
C LEU A 73 -4.57 -6.10 -3.01
N ASN A 74 -5.07 -5.76 -1.82
CA ASN A 74 -6.49 -5.86 -1.49
C ASN A 74 -7.35 -4.98 -2.41
N THR A 75 -6.85 -3.81 -2.82
CA THR A 75 -7.55 -2.93 -3.76
C THR A 75 -7.59 -3.55 -5.15
N GLU A 76 -6.47 -4.12 -5.60
CA GLU A 76 -6.38 -4.81 -6.89
C GLU A 76 -7.30 -6.04 -6.95
N GLU A 77 -7.37 -6.82 -5.86
CA GLU A 77 -8.23 -8.01 -5.76
C GLU A 77 -9.72 -7.66 -5.85
N ILE A 78 -10.17 -6.64 -5.10
CA ILE A 78 -11.56 -6.17 -5.16
C ILE A 78 -11.91 -5.67 -6.56
N ILE A 79 -10.97 -4.98 -7.21
CA ILE A 79 -11.19 -4.48 -8.56
C ILE A 79 -11.26 -5.65 -9.55
N SER A 80 -10.34 -6.63 -9.46
CA SER A 80 -10.33 -7.78 -10.36
C SER A 80 -11.61 -8.61 -10.26
N ASP A 81 -12.11 -8.85 -9.04
CA ASP A 81 -13.35 -9.60 -8.81
C ASP A 81 -14.56 -8.89 -9.43
N ARG A 82 -14.64 -7.56 -9.27
CA ARG A 82 -15.70 -6.75 -9.90
C ARG A 82 -15.63 -6.77 -11.43
N TYR A 83 -14.43 -6.78 -12.00
CA TYR A 83 -14.26 -6.89 -13.45
C TYR A 83 -14.66 -8.27 -13.96
N GLU A 84 -14.36 -9.33 -13.21
CA GLU A 84 -14.78 -10.68 -13.55
C GLU A 84 -16.30 -10.82 -13.52
N TRP A 85 -16.93 -10.29 -12.47
CA TRP A 85 -18.39 -10.19 -12.39
C TRP A 85 -18.98 -9.43 -13.57
N LEU A 86 -18.41 -8.25 -13.91
CA LEU A 86 -18.89 -7.44 -15.03
C LEU A 86 -18.76 -8.18 -16.36
N LYS A 87 -17.64 -8.85 -16.60
CA LYS A 87 -17.41 -9.65 -17.81
C LYS A 87 -18.46 -10.74 -17.98
N LEU A 88 -18.79 -11.46 -16.90
CA LEU A 88 -19.82 -12.50 -16.95
C LEU A 88 -21.21 -11.94 -17.26
N ASN A 89 -21.56 -10.76 -16.72
CA ASN A 89 -22.84 -10.14 -17.02
C ASN A 89 -22.91 -9.60 -18.44
N MET A 90 -21.85 -8.98 -18.95
CA MET A 90 -21.81 -8.54 -20.35
C MET A 90 -22.04 -9.71 -21.32
N LEU A 91 -21.42 -10.87 -21.05
CA LEU A 91 -21.65 -12.07 -21.86
C LEU A 91 -23.11 -12.56 -21.74
N LYS A 92 -23.72 -12.50 -20.56
CA LYS A 92 -25.14 -12.85 -20.39
C LYS A 92 -26.04 -11.90 -21.17
N ASP A 93 -25.79 -10.60 -21.11
CA ASP A 93 -26.57 -9.58 -21.81
C ASP A 93 -26.45 -9.74 -23.34
N GLU A 94 -25.24 -10.05 -23.84
CA GLU A 94 -25.01 -10.36 -25.26
C GLU A 94 -25.79 -11.61 -25.69
N VAL A 95 -25.74 -12.68 -24.88
CA VAL A 95 -26.48 -13.92 -25.16
C VAL A 95 -27.99 -13.68 -25.11
N GLU A 96 -28.48 -12.92 -24.12
CA GLU A 96 -29.90 -12.59 -23.99
C GLU A 96 -30.38 -11.76 -25.18
N ALA A 97 -29.59 -10.79 -25.64
CA ALA A 97 -29.90 -10.00 -26.83
C ALA A 97 -30.01 -10.87 -28.10
N GLU A 98 -29.11 -11.86 -28.27
CA GLU A 98 -29.19 -12.80 -29.40
C GLU A 98 -30.36 -13.80 -29.27
N LEU A 99 -30.68 -14.25 -28.06
CA LEU A 99 -31.84 -15.12 -27.80
C LEU A 99 -33.16 -14.41 -28.09
N LEU A 100 -33.27 -13.12 -27.72
CA LEU A 100 -34.46 -12.32 -27.97
C LEU A 100 -34.74 -12.12 -29.46
N LYS A 101 -33.72 -12.09 -30.33
CA LYS A 101 -33.92 -12.03 -31.79
C LYS A 101 -34.58 -13.28 -32.35
N GLN A 102 -34.45 -14.43 -31.68
CA GLN A 102 -35.02 -15.71 -32.12
C GLN A 102 -36.46 -15.89 -31.63
N VAL A 103 -36.99 -14.98 -30.80
CA VAL A 103 -38.35 -15.07 -30.28
C VAL A 103 -39.36 -14.70 -31.38
N PRO A 104 -40.36 -15.54 -31.66
CA PRO A 104 -41.37 -15.24 -32.68
C PRO A 104 -42.24 -14.02 -32.30
N PRO A 105 -42.78 -13.29 -33.30
CA PRO A 105 -43.68 -12.16 -33.08
C PRO A 105 -44.98 -12.66 -32.45
N GLY A 106 -45.11 -12.54 -31.14
CA GLY A 106 -46.20 -13.11 -30.34
C GLY A 106 -45.74 -13.68 -28.99
N GLY A 107 -44.44 -13.79 -28.75
CA GLY A 107 -43.87 -14.29 -27.49
C GLY A 107 -43.76 -15.83 -27.44
N VAL A 108 -43.29 -16.35 -26.31
CA VAL A 108 -43.12 -17.80 -26.12
C VAL A 108 -44.40 -18.38 -25.54
N GLN A 109 -45.03 -19.33 -26.26
CA GLN A 109 -46.18 -20.07 -25.75
C GLN A 109 -45.67 -21.20 -24.83
N ALA A 110 -46.20 -21.26 -23.61
CA ALA A 110 -45.89 -22.36 -22.69
C ALA A 110 -46.41 -23.67 -23.27
N LEU A 111 -45.54 -24.69 -23.30
CA LEU A 111 -45.85 -25.99 -23.89
C LEU A 111 -46.93 -26.68 -23.04
N GLN A 112 -48.14 -26.84 -23.58
CA GLN A 112 -49.20 -27.64 -22.93
C GLN A 112 -48.91 -29.12 -23.15
N LEU A 113 -48.49 -29.80 -22.08
CA LEU A 113 -48.32 -31.24 -22.02
C LEU A 113 -49.49 -31.87 -21.27
N GLY A 114 -50.66 -31.95 -21.91
CA GLY A 114 -51.81 -32.68 -21.37
C GLY A 114 -53.14 -32.30 -22.03
N PRO A 115 -54.13 -33.21 -22.05
CA PRO A 115 -55.49 -32.89 -22.50
C PRO A 115 -56.20 -31.95 -21.50
N ALA A 116 -57.05 -31.07 -22.05
CA ALA A 116 -57.87 -30.10 -21.31
C ALA A 116 -59.03 -30.77 -20.56
#